data_AF-A0A453B4M0-F1
#
_entry.id   AF-A0A453B4M0-F1
#
_cell.length_a   1.000
_cell.length_b   1.000
_cell.length_c   1.000
_cell.angle_alpha   90.00
_cell.angle_beta   90.00
_cell.angle_gamma   90.00
#
_symmetry.space_group_name_H-M   'P 1'
#
loop_
_entity.id
_entity.type
_entity.pdbx_description
1 polymer ?
#
loop_
_entity_poly.entity_id
_entity_poly.type
_entity_poly.pdbx_seq_one_letter_code
_entity_poly.pdbx_strand_id
1 'polypeptide(L)'
;VREDQQVLGFLLSNLSKEVLVTVTAITSTHALWTTLAGMFSSQSLSRVNNICTALINAQKGNQSVAAYFASMRGLADELASAGKAIQDDELISYIIH
;
A
#
# COMPACT_ATOMS: atom_id res chain seq x y z
N VAL A 1 -24.50 20.83 10.51
CA VAL A 1 -24.85 19.54 11.18
C VAL A 1 -25.56 18.57 10.23
N ARG A 2 -26.66 18.95 9.56
CA ARG A 2 -27.39 18.04 8.64
C ARG A 2 -26.54 17.56 7.45
N GLU A 3 -25.80 18.47 6.82
CA GLU A 3 -24.91 18.15 5.68
C GLU A 3 -23.77 17.22 6.08
N ASP A 4 -23.16 17.46 7.26
CA ASP A 4 -22.11 16.59 7.81
C ASP A 4 -22.58 15.14 8.00
N GLN A 5 -23.79 14.94 8.53
CA GLN A 5 -24.36 13.60 8.68
C GLN A 5 -24.71 12.93 7.35
N GLN A 6 -25.09 13.69 6.32
CA GLN A 6 -25.32 13.16 4.97
C GLN A 6 -24.02 12.69 4.32
N VAL A 7 -22.95 13.48 4.43
CA VAL A 7 -21.63 13.12 3.91
C VAL A 7 -21.08 11.91 4.66
N LEU A 8 -21.21 11.87 5.99
CA LEU A 8 -20.80 10.73 6.81
C LEU A 8 -21.52 9.45 6.40
N GLY A 9 -22.85 9.49 6.24
CA GLY A 9 -23.63 8.32 5.80
C GLY A 9 -23.24 7.83 4.40
N PHE A 10 -22.97 8.76 3.48
CA PHE A 10 -22.49 8.43 2.14
C PHE A 10 -21.08 7.81 2.16
N LEU A 11 -20.17 8.35 2.96
CA LEU A 11 -18.82 7.78 3.08
C LEU A 11 -18.89 6.36 3.65
N LEU A 12 -19.65 6.15 4.74
CA LEU A 12 -19.81 4.82 5.34
C LEU A 12 -20.41 3.81 4.36
N SER A 13 -21.36 4.20 3.51
CA SER A 13 -21.95 3.26 2.54
C SER A 13 -21.02 2.81 1.42
N ASN A 14 -19.91 3.53 1.19
CA ASN A 14 -18.89 3.19 0.20
C ASN A 14 -17.71 2.39 0.78
N LEU A 15 -17.67 2.15 2.10
CA LEU A 15 -16.60 1.41 2.74
C LEU A 15 -16.87 -0.09 2.76
N SER A 16 -15.79 -0.88 2.68
CA SER A 16 -15.87 -2.33 2.87
C SER A 16 -16.22 -2.66 4.33
N LYS A 17 -16.79 -3.86 4.56
CA LYS A 17 -17.16 -4.33 5.91
C LYS A 17 -15.98 -4.31 6.89
N GLU A 18 -14.78 -4.62 6.42
CA GLU A 18 -13.56 -4.62 7.24
C GLU A 18 -13.21 -3.22 7.74
N VAL A 19 -13.26 -2.21 6.87
CA VAL A 19 -12.98 -0.82 7.23
C VAL A 19 -14.08 -0.26 8.13
N LEU A 20 -15.34 -0.64 7.88
CA LEU A 20 -16.50 -0.23 8.69
C LEU A 20 -16.34 -0.60 10.16
N VAL A 21 -15.88 -1.83 10.47
CA VAL A 21 -15.65 -2.27 11.86
C VAL A 21 -14.75 -1.30 12.62
N THR A 22 -13.72 -0.77 11.96
CA THR A 22 -12.75 0.15 12.58
C THR A 22 -13.30 1.57 12.78
N VAL A 23 -14.28 2.01 11.97
CA VAL A 23 -14.78 3.39 11.97
C VAL A 23 -16.22 3.55 12.49
N THR A 24 -16.87 2.46 12.89
CA THR A 24 -18.27 2.45 13.39
C THR A 24 -18.57 3.42 14.53
N ALA A 25 -17.59 3.73 15.39
CA ALA A 25 -17.76 4.64 16.52
C ALA A 25 -17.60 6.13 16.16
N ILE A 26 -17.22 6.45 14.91
CA ILE A 26 -16.91 7.81 14.49
C ILE A 26 -18.19 8.54 14.05
N THR A 27 -18.48 9.67 14.71
CA THR A 27 -19.71 10.45 14.50
C THR A 27 -19.51 11.76 13.74
N SER A 28 -18.26 12.07 13.35
CA SER A 28 -17.90 13.27 12.59
C SER A 28 -17.19 12.91 11.29
N THR A 29 -17.60 13.54 10.18
CA THR A 29 -16.98 13.32 8.86
C THR A 29 -15.48 13.60 8.88
N HIS A 30 -15.07 14.65 9.58
CA HIS A 30 -13.66 15.03 9.68
C HIS A 30 -12.81 13.96 10.39
N ALA A 31 -13.34 13.42 11.50
CA ALA A 31 -12.68 12.33 12.21
C ALA A 31 -12.64 11.06 11.36
N LEU A 32 -13.71 10.75 10.64
CA LEU A 32 -13.78 9.58 9.75
C LEU A 32 -12.71 9.67 8.67
N TRP A 33 -12.65 10.82 7.99
CA TRP A 33 -11.67 11.06 6.94
C TRP A 33 -10.23 10.99 7.46
N THR A 34 -9.96 11.59 8.62
CA THR A 34 -8.63 11.55 9.25
C THR A 34 -8.21 10.14 9.63
N THR A 35 -9.11 9.34 10.19
CA THR A 35 -8.85 7.93 10.52
C THR A 35 -8.59 7.11 9.26
N LEU A 36 -9.42 7.25 8.22
CA LEU A 36 -9.21 6.57 6.94
C LEU A 36 -7.86 6.96 6.33
N ALA A 37 -7.56 8.25 6.27
CA ALA A 37 -6.29 8.75 5.75
C ALA A 37 -5.10 8.17 6.54
N GLY A 38 -5.18 8.12 7.87
CA GLY A 38 -4.14 7.51 8.72
C GLY A 38 -3.98 6.01 8.49
N MET A 39 -5.08 5.26 8.41
CA MET A 39 -5.07 3.81 8.17
C MET A 39 -4.47 3.47 6.81
N PHE A 40 -4.97 4.10 5.74
CA PHE A 40 -4.47 3.85 4.39
C PHE A 40 -3.03 4.37 4.19
N SER A 41 -2.64 5.46 4.86
CA SER A 41 -1.24 5.90 4.86
C SER A 41 -0.33 4.90 5.57
N SER A 42 -0.73 4.38 6.73
CA SER A 42 0.04 3.39 7.49
C SER A 42 0.14 2.06 6.73
N GLN A 43 -0.95 1.63 6.10
CA GLN A 43 -0.97 0.43 5.25
C GLN A 43 -0.08 0.62 4.01
N SER A 44 -0.12 1.79 3.36
CA SER A 44 0.75 2.12 2.24
C SER A 44 2.22 2.10 2.63
N LEU A 45 2.59 2.72 3.77
CA LEU A 45 3.96 2.71 4.29
C LEU A 45 4.44 1.31 4.67
N SER A 46 3.59 0.51 5.34
CA SER A 46 3.91 -0.87 5.67
C SER A 46 4.12 -1.70 4.40
N ARG A 47 3.28 -1.51 3.38
CA ARG A 47 3.40 -2.20 2.09
C ARG A 47 4.71 -1.83 1.39
N VAL A 48 5.08 -0.55 1.36
CA VAL A 48 6.39 -0.10 0.83
C VAL A 48 7.54 -0.80 1.57
N ASN A 49 7.53 -0.79 2.90
CA ASN A 49 8.59 -1.44 3.70
C ASN A 49 8.67 -2.95 3.45
N ASN A 50 7.53 -3.62 3.30
CA ASN A 50 7.47 -5.05 3.01
C ASN A 50 8.07 -5.36 1.62
N ILE A 51 7.78 -4.53 0.61
CA ILE A 51 8.34 -4.69 -0.73
C ILE A 51 9.85 -4.44 -0.73
N CYS A 52 10.33 -3.39 -0.05
CA CYS A 52 11.77 -3.16 0.11
C CYS A 52 12.46 -4.35 0.80
N THR A 53 11.84 -4.90 1.85
CA THR A 53 12.34 -6.10 2.53
C THR A 53 12.35 -7.31 1.61
N ALA A 54 11.33 -7.46 0.75
CA ALA A 54 11.29 -8.53 -0.25
C ALA A 54 12.41 -8.37 -1.29
N LEU A 55 12.67 -7.16 -1.79
CA LEU A 55 13.77 -6.87 -2.71
C LEU A 55 15.13 -7.19 -2.10
N ILE A 56 15.38 -6.78 -0.86
CA ILE A 56 16.65 -7.04 -0.14
C ILE A 56 16.89 -8.54 0.05
N ASN A 57 15.83 -9.31 0.33
CA ASN A 57 15.93 -10.73 0.63
C ASN A 57 15.70 -11.64 -0.59
N ALA A 58 15.44 -11.06 -1.77
CA ALA A 58 15.10 -11.83 -2.96
C ALA A 58 16.32 -12.56 -3.51
N GLN A 59 16.29 -13.88 -3.46
CA GLN A 59 17.32 -14.73 -4.04
C GLN A 59 16.77 -15.48 -5.24
N LYS A 60 17.55 -15.59 -6.32
CA LYS A 60 17.19 -16.40 -7.49
C LYS A 60 16.87 -17.86 -7.10
N GLY A 61 17.68 -18.43 -6.20
CA GLY A 61 17.59 -19.84 -5.82
C GLY A 61 17.49 -20.75 -7.06
N ASN A 62 16.46 -21.61 -7.06
CA ASN A 62 16.15 -22.56 -8.14
C ASN A 62 15.31 -21.96 -9.27
N GLN A 63 14.94 -20.67 -9.22
CA GLN A 63 14.20 -20.02 -10.30
C GLN A 63 15.09 -19.87 -11.54
N SER A 64 14.45 -19.83 -12.72
CA SER A 64 15.14 -19.41 -13.93
C SER A 64 15.51 -17.92 -13.83
N VAL A 65 16.55 -17.51 -14.54
CA VAL A 65 16.99 -16.10 -14.57
C VAL A 65 15.85 -15.18 -15.02
N ALA A 66 15.08 -15.58 -16.03
CA ALA A 66 13.94 -14.81 -16.52
C ALA A 66 12.84 -14.66 -15.47
N ALA A 67 12.52 -15.74 -14.72
CA ALA A 67 11.49 -15.71 -13.68
C ALA A 67 11.92 -14.83 -12.49
N TYR A 68 13.18 -14.94 -12.08
CA TYR A 68 13.73 -14.09 -11.01
C TYR A 68 13.72 -12.62 -11.41
N PHE A 69 14.21 -12.29 -12.60
CA PHE A 69 14.22 -10.91 -13.11
C PHE A 69 12.80 -10.32 -13.20
N ALA A 70 11.84 -11.10 -13.71
CA ALA A 70 10.43 -10.67 -13.76
C ALA A 70 9.85 -10.42 -12.36
N SER A 71 10.20 -11.25 -11.37
CA SER A 71 9.78 -11.04 -9.98
C SER A 71 10.36 -9.75 -9.41
N MET A 72 11.65 -9.50 -9.61
CA MET A 72 12.33 -8.28 -9.15
C MET A 72 11.73 -7.03 -9.80
N ARG A 73 11.44 -7.09 -11.10
CA ARG A 73 10.75 -6.01 -11.82
C ARG A 73 9.34 -5.77 -11.27
N GLY A 74 8.59 -6.83 -10.98
CA GLY A 74 7.26 -6.73 -10.38
C GLY A 74 7.26 -6.00 -9.04
N LEU A 75 8.25 -6.27 -8.18
CA LEU A 75 8.42 -5.56 -6.91
C LEU A 75 8.76 -4.08 -7.12
N ALA A 76 9.62 -3.76 -8.09
CA ALA A 76 9.97 -2.38 -8.44
C ALA A 76 8.76 -1.58 -8.98
N ASP A 77 7.96 -2.20 -9.85
CA ASP A 77 6.76 -1.59 -10.42
C ASP A 77 5.69 -1.37 -9.32
N GLU A 78 5.61 -2.27 -8.33
CA GLU A 78 4.73 -2.10 -7.18
C GLU A 78 5.15 -0.91 -6.30
N LEU A 79 6.46 -0.72 -6.06
CA LEU A 79 6.99 0.48 -5.39
C LEU A 79 6.69 1.76 -6.18
N ALA A 80 6.82 1.73 -7.51
CA ALA A 80 6.47 2.85 -8.36
C ALA A 80 4.97 3.21 -8.23
N SER A 81 4.08 2.21 -8.18
CA SER A 81 2.64 2.42 -7.98
C SER A 81 2.30 3.05 -6.62
N ALA A 82 3.15 2.81 -5.61
CA ALA A 82 3.04 3.40 -4.27
C ALA A 82 3.70 4.79 -4.17
N GLY A 83 4.19 5.35 -5.27
CA GLY A 83 4.88 6.66 -5.29
C GLY A 83 6.32 6.62 -4.77
N LYS A 84 6.93 5.43 -4.71
CA LYS A 84 8.29 5.17 -4.24
C LYS A 84 9.12 4.49 -5.32
N ALA A 85 9.03 4.97 -6.55
CA ALA A 85 9.78 4.41 -7.67
C ALA A 85 11.28 4.38 -7.38
N ILE A 86 11.90 3.23 -7.67
CA ILE A 86 13.35 3.03 -7.63
C ILE A 86 13.92 3.16 -9.03
N GLN A 87 15.16 3.63 -9.13
CA GLN A 87 15.82 3.75 -10.43
C GLN A 87 16.31 2.39 -10.93
N ASP A 88 16.51 2.27 -12.25
CA ASP A 88 16.91 0.98 -12.84
C ASP A 88 18.30 0.53 -12.37
N ASP A 89 19.23 1.46 -12.10
CA ASP A 89 20.55 1.16 -11.53
C ASP A 89 20.45 0.63 -10.09
N GLU A 90 19.54 1.18 -9.29
CA GLU A 90 19.23 0.69 -7.95
C GLU A 90 18.62 -0.72 -8.01
N LEU A 91 17.66 -0.96 -8.92
CA LEU A 91 17.08 -2.29 -9.14
C LEU A 91 18.13 -3.31 -9.61
N ILE A 92 19.04 -2.91 -10.51
CA ILE A 92 20.14 -3.76 -10.97
C ILE A 92 21.06 -4.13 -9.80
N SER A 93 21.33 -3.20 -8.87
CA SER A 93 22.10 -3.50 -7.67
C SER A 93 21.42 -4.58 -6.82
N TYR A 94 20.09 -4.58 -6.70
CA TYR A 94 19.34 -5.62 -5.99
C TYR A 94 19.34 -6.98 -6.70
N ILE A 95 19.47 -7.00 -8.03
CA ILE A 95 19.46 -8.24 -8.83
C ILE A 95 20.83 -8.93 -8.82
N ILE A 96 21.91 -8.15 -8.69
CA ILE A 96 23.30 -8.65 -8.74
C ILE A 96 23.81 -9.08 -7.36
N HIS A 97 23.25 -8.52 -6.27
CA HIS A 97 23.52 -8.95 -4.89
C HIS A 97 22.82 -10.26 -4.54
#